data_AF-A0A7Y4TKJ1-F1
#
_entry.id   AF-A0A7Y4TKJ1-F1
#
_cell.length_a   1.000
_cell.length_b   1.000
_cell.length_c   1.000
_cell.angle_alpha   90.00
_cell.angle_beta   90.00
_cell.angle_gamma   90.00
#
_symmetry.space_group_name_H-M   'P 1'
#
loop_
_entity.id
_entity.type
_entity.pdbx_description
1 polymer ?
#
loop_
_entity_poly.entity_id
_entity_poly.type
_entity_poly.pdbx_seq_one_letter_code
_entity_poly.pdbx_strand_id
1 'polypeptide(L)'
;MRKFINLIFLLLASAAFSTIIAQPPGSGAPAGGSDSNLRDDNIRLRSVELERIKREAAKQDPGKVFGINSKIETKFPEIKEDYEGIQVSQEAIVKAYTMAKTIDYKLIASAAREINKDGKRLDSNLFSTRFEVEEDKASEKEGRKKPDLKQLIVELDNAIGNFVASKLFQNLKVVDAETAKKTRIDLLHVIHASEALVKEIENMP
;
A
#
# COMPACT_ATOMS: atom_id res chain seq x y z
N MET A 1 -19.02 35.59 63.38
CA MET A 1 -18.14 36.62 63.99
C MET A 1 -17.12 37.07 62.96
N ARG A 2 -17.10 38.39 62.68
CA ARG A 2 -15.94 39.27 62.38
C ARG A 2 -14.78 38.68 61.51
N LYS A 3 -14.64 39.04 60.23
CA LYS A 3 -14.12 40.31 59.61
C LYS A 3 -12.64 40.63 59.90
N PHE A 4 -11.80 40.60 58.84
CA PHE A 4 -10.67 41.50 58.48
C PHE A 4 -10.34 41.14 57.01
N ILE A 5 -10.58 41.89 55.93
CA ILE A 5 -10.34 43.28 55.49
C ILE A 5 -8.84 43.67 55.44
N ASN A 6 -8.29 43.65 54.21
CA ASN A 6 -7.46 44.68 53.54
C ASN A 6 -6.98 44.09 52.20
N LEU A 7 -7.54 44.43 51.03
CA LEU A 7 -7.39 45.67 50.23
C LEU A 7 -5.95 45.91 49.73
N ILE A 8 -5.71 45.74 48.43
CA ILE A 8 -5.27 46.80 47.49
C ILE A 8 -5.09 46.23 46.07
N PHE A 9 -5.46 47.09 45.13
CA PHE A 9 -5.56 47.03 43.67
C PHE A 9 -4.34 46.51 42.90
N LEU A 10 -4.60 45.82 41.79
CA LEU A 10 -4.05 46.24 40.49
C LEU A 10 -4.91 45.76 39.32
N LEU A 11 -5.55 46.74 38.66
CA LEU A 11 -6.17 46.62 37.35
C LEU A 11 -5.06 46.58 36.29
N LEU A 12 -4.98 45.49 35.52
CA LEU A 12 -4.41 45.54 34.18
C LEU A 12 -5.50 45.17 33.17
N ALA A 13 -6.00 46.19 32.50
CA ALA A 13 -6.77 46.06 31.27
C ALA A 13 -5.81 45.65 30.15
N SER A 14 -5.93 44.42 29.65
CA SER A 14 -5.33 44.03 28.37
C SER A 14 -6.45 43.83 27.37
N ALA A 15 -6.69 44.86 26.56
CA ALA A 15 -7.54 44.78 25.38
C ALA A 15 -6.83 43.91 24.33
N ALA A 16 -7.23 42.64 24.23
CA ALA A 16 -6.88 41.81 23.09
C ALA A 16 -7.91 42.04 21.98
N PHE A 17 -7.51 42.79 20.96
CA PHE A 17 -8.23 42.94 19.71
C PHE A 17 -8.47 41.57 19.09
N SER A 18 -9.74 41.18 18.96
CA SER A 18 -10.14 40.04 18.14
C SER A 18 -10.15 40.47 16.68
N THR A 19 -9.07 40.20 15.94
CA THR A 19 -9.10 40.24 14.48
C THR A 19 -9.83 39.00 13.98
N ILE A 20 -11.07 39.19 13.52
CA ILE A 20 -11.80 38.24 12.69
C ILE A 20 -11.03 38.16 11.36
N ILE A 21 -10.24 37.11 11.17
CA ILE A 21 -9.71 36.76 9.85
C ILE A 21 -10.86 36.12 9.08
N ALA A 22 -11.44 36.89 8.16
CA ALA A 22 -12.30 36.34 7.12
C ALA A 22 -11.47 35.36 6.28
N GLN A 23 -11.77 34.06 6.38
CA GLN A 23 -11.22 33.09 5.44
C GLN A 23 -11.87 33.33 4.07
N PRO A 24 -11.09 33.50 2.99
CA PRO A 24 -11.64 33.50 1.64
C PRO A 24 -12.31 32.15 1.37
N PRO A 25 -13.39 32.09 0.60
CA PRO A 25 -14.04 30.84 0.24
C PRO A 25 -12.99 29.96 -0.45
N GLY A 26 -12.64 28.87 0.21
CA GLY A 26 -11.75 27.85 -0.33
C GLY A 26 -12.34 27.37 -1.64
N SER A 27 -11.67 27.73 -2.73
CA SER A 27 -11.78 27.06 -4.01
C SER A 27 -11.61 25.56 -3.77
N GLY A 28 -12.70 24.82 -3.91
CA GLY A 28 -12.69 23.36 -3.86
C GLY A 28 -11.74 22.83 -4.93
N ALA A 29 -10.56 22.38 -4.51
CA ALA A 29 -9.71 21.56 -5.34
C ALA A 29 -10.43 20.22 -5.57
N PRO A 30 -10.41 19.68 -6.80
CA PRO A 30 -10.95 18.35 -7.04
C PRO A 30 -10.15 17.31 -6.23
N ALA A 31 -10.86 16.38 -5.60
CA ALA A 31 -10.26 15.19 -4.99
C ALA A 31 -9.52 14.42 -6.09
N GLY A 32 -8.19 14.34 -6.00
CA GLY A 32 -7.36 13.59 -6.96
C GLY A 32 -5.96 14.15 -7.24
N GLY A 33 -5.54 15.24 -6.61
CA GLY A 33 -4.16 15.72 -6.69
C GLY A 33 -3.22 14.86 -5.86
N SER A 34 -2.63 13.82 -6.46
CA SER A 34 -1.60 12.99 -5.84
C SER A 34 -0.35 13.81 -5.58
N ASP A 35 -0.05 14.04 -4.30
CA ASP A 35 1.21 14.60 -3.84
C ASP A 35 2.31 13.54 -4.10
N SER A 36 3.05 13.69 -5.20
CA SER A 36 4.04 12.69 -5.65
C SER A 36 5.17 12.47 -4.63
N ASN A 37 5.47 13.48 -3.82
CA ASN A 37 6.48 13.38 -2.75
C ASN A 37 6.05 12.47 -1.59
N LEU A 38 4.74 12.27 -1.38
CA LEU A 38 4.25 11.38 -0.32
C LEU A 38 4.38 9.89 -0.67
N ARG A 39 4.58 9.53 -1.95
CA ARG A 39 4.69 8.11 -2.38
C ARG A 39 6.12 7.58 -2.23
N ASP A 40 7.13 8.37 -2.59
CA ASP A 40 8.55 7.97 -2.44
C ASP A 40 8.95 7.81 -0.97
N ASP A 41 8.52 8.73 -0.10
CA ASP A 41 8.76 8.63 1.34
C ASP A 41 8.07 7.39 1.94
N ASN A 42 6.93 6.98 1.39
CA ASN A 42 6.20 5.81 1.83
C ASN A 42 6.92 4.50 1.47
N ILE A 43 7.49 4.40 0.26
CA ILE A 43 8.30 3.23 -0.14
C ILE A 43 9.52 3.11 0.78
N ARG A 44 10.22 4.21 1.05
CA ARG A 44 11.39 4.22 1.95
C ARG A 44 11.01 3.85 3.38
N LEU A 45 9.91 4.40 3.92
CA LEU A 45 9.44 4.07 5.26
C LEU A 45 9.09 2.58 5.38
N ARG A 46 8.39 2.03 4.38
CA ARG A 46 8.03 0.60 4.33
C ARG A 46 9.24 -0.31 4.15
N SER A 47 10.27 0.14 3.42
CA SER A 47 11.56 -0.55 3.31
C SER A 47 12.27 -0.69 4.66
N VAL A 48 12.32 0.40 5.43
CA VAL A 48 12.88 0.40 6.80
C VAL A 48 12.11 -0.55 7.70
N GLU A 49 10.78 -0.56 7.56
CA GLU A 49 9.91 -1.44 8.33
C GLU A 49 10.12 -2.92 7.99
N LEU A 50 10.29 -3.23 6.70
CA LEU A 50 10.73 -4.56 6.25
C LEU A 50 12.06 -4.97 6.90
N GLU A 51 13.06 -4.09 6.96
CA GLU A 51 14.32 -4.41 7.65
C GLU A 51 14.13 -4.62 9.16
N ARG A 52 13.14 -3.97 9.78
CA ARG A 52 12.75 -4.24 11.17
C ARG A 52 12.15 -5.64 11.31
N ILE A 53 11.27 -6.01 10.39
CA ILE A 53 10.67 -7.35 10.26
C ILE A 53 11.76 -8.42 10.18
N LYS A 54 12.77 -8.24 9.32
CA LYS A 54 13.93 -9.15 9.25
C LYS A 54 14.56 -9.41 10.62
N ARG A 55 14.85 -8.33 11.36
CA ARG A 55 15.49 -8.41 12.68
C ARG A 55 14.59 -9.05 13.74
N GLU A 56 13.27 -8.95 13.58
CA GLU A 56 12.31 -9.58 14.50
C GLU A 56 12.05 -11.05 14.15
N ALA A 57 12.00 -11.41 12.87
CA ALA A 57 11.93 -12.79 12.41
C ALA A 57 13.11 -13.60 12.94
N ALA A 58 14.33 -13.02 12.90
CA ALA A 58 15.55 -13.64 13.44
C ALA A 58 15.53 -13.90 14.95
N LYS A 59 14.58 -13.33 15.69
CA LYS A 59 14.41 -13.55 17.14
C LYS A 59 13.28 -14.54 17.44
N GLN A 60 12.45 -14.87 16.46
CA GLN A 60 11.36 -15.82 16.59
C GLN A 60 11.81 -17.18 16.05
N ASP A 61 11.23 -18.25 16.58
CA ASP A 61 11.40 -19.58 16.01
C ASP A 61 10.69 -19.61 14.64
N PRO A 62 11.40 -19.74 13.50
CA PRO A 62 10.81 -19.62 12.16
C PRO A 62 9.71 -20.66 11.90
N GLY A 63 9.67 -21.75 12.68
CA GLY A 63 8.63 -22.77 12.61
C GLY A 63 7.32 -22.40 13.32
N LYS A 64 7.27 -21.29 14.05
CA LYS A 64 6.10 -20.89 14.86
C LYS A 64 5.25 -19.77 14.26
N VAL A 65 5.73 -19.06 13.24
CA VAL A 65 4.94 -18.03 12.56
C VAL A 65 4.07 -18.70 11.50
N PHE A 66 2.77 -18.78 11.76
CA PHE A 66 1.84 -19.49 10.88
C PHE A 66 1.78 -18.86 9.48
N GLY A 67 1.80 -19.70 8.45
CA GLY A 67 1.67 -19.29 7.05
C GLY A 67 2.91 -18.65 6.43
N ILE A 68 3.96 -18.37 7.21
CA ILE A 68 5.20 -17.75 6.74
C ILE A 68 6.25 -18.83 6.43
N ASN A 69 7.05 -18.59 5.40
CA ASN A 69 8.14 -19.48 5.02
C ASN A 69 9.23 -19.50 6.11
N SER A 70 9.61 -20.69 6.60
CA SER A 70 10.64 -20.82 7.64
C SER A 70 12.03 -20.38 7.19
N LYS A 71 12.25 -20.20 5.88
CA LYS A 71 13.50 -19.71 5.29
C LYS A 71 13.48 -18.20 5.00
N ILE A 72 12.51 -17.46 5.55
CA ILE A 72 12.32 -16.03 5.30
C ILE A 72 13.61 -15.20 5.47
N GLU A 73 14.46 -15.50 6.45
CA GLU A 73 15.71 -14.77 6.66
C GLU A 73 16.68 -14.89 5.48
N THR A 74 16.85 -16.10 4.96
CA THR A 74 17.73 -16.37 3.82
C THR A 74 17.19 -15.79 2.52
N LYS A 75 15.85 -15.64 2.45
CA LYS A 75 15.13 -15.08 1.30
C LYS A 75 14.86 -13.60 1.43
N PHE A 76 15.20 -12.99 2.56
CA PHE A 76 14.85 -11.62 2.86
C PHE A 76 15.35 -10.60 1.83
N PRO A 77 16.57 -10.71 1.27
CA PRO A 77 17.01 -9.81 0.20
C PRO A 77 16.07 -9.82 -1.02
N GLU A 78 15.68 -11.01 -1.49
CA GLU A 78 14.74 -11.18 -2.60
C GLU A 78 13.34 -10.65 -2.23
N ILE A 79 12.86 -10.95 -1.02
CA ILE A 79 11.56 -10.47 -0.52
C ILE A 79 11.49 -8.94 -0.52
N LYS A 80 12.56 -8.28 -0.06
CA LYS A 80 12.64 -6.82 -0.02
C LYS A 80 12.69 -6.24 -1.43
N GLU A 81 13.51 -6.82 -2.30
CA GLU A 81 13.62 -6.41 -3.71
C GLU A 81 12.26 -6.52 -4.41
N ASP A 82 11.56 -7.65 -4.26
CA ASP A 82 10.25 -7.88 -4.89
C ASP A 82 9.18 -6.91 -4.35
N TYR A 83 9.13 -6.69 -3.04
CA TYR A 83 8.16 -5.78 -2.42
C TYR A 83 8.36 -4.33 -2.86
N GLU A 84 9.60 -3.89 -3.03
CA GLU A 84 9.93 -2.56 -3.54
C GLU A 84 9.69 -2.48 -5.06
N GLY A 85 10.07 -3.53 -5.80
CA GLY A 85 9.89 -3.65 -7.25
C GLY A 85 8.44 -3.51 -7.69
N ILE A 86 7.50 -4.13 -6.94
CA ILE A 86 6.06 -3.97 -7.17
C ILE A 86 5.63 -2.50 -7.07
N GLN A 87 6.09 -1.76 -6.04
CA GLN A 87 5.70 -0.36 -5.83
C GLN A 87 6.33 0.58 -6.86
N VAL A 88 7.59 0.35 -7.23
CA VAL A 88 8.28 1.12 -8.29
C VAL A 88 7.59 0.90 -9.64
N SER A 89 7.24 -0.34 -9.97
CA SER A 89 6.54 -0.67 -11.21
C SER A 89 5.12 -0.09 -11.24
N GLN A 90 4.42 -0.08 -10.11
CA GLN A 90 3.12 0.60 -9.98
C GLN A 90 3.24 2.09 -10.31
N GLU A 91 4.29 2.75 -9.79
CA GLU A 91 4.53 4.16 -10.07
C GLU A 91 4.76 4.42 -11.57
N ALA A 92 5.50 3.52 -12.24
CA ALA A 92 5.70 3.58 -13.69
C ALA A 92 4.37 3.49 -14.46
N ILE A 93 3.46 2.59 -14.07
CA ILE A 93 2.11 2.49 -14.67
C ILE A 93 1.33 3.79 -14.48
N VAL A 94 1.30 4.33 -13.26
CA VAL A 94 0.58 5.58 -12.96
C VAL A 94 1.13 6.73 -13.80
N LYS A 95 2.45 6.88 -13.90
CA LYS A 95 3.09 7.91 -14.74
C LYS A 95 2.74 7.73 -16.22
N ALA A 96 2.83 6.51 -16.74
CA ALA A 96 2.52 6.19 -18.13
C ALA A 96 1.06 6.44 -18.51
N TYR A 97 0.14 6.30 -17.55
CA TYR A 97 -1.29 6.47 -17.76
C TYR A 97 -1.79 7.91 -17.50
N THR A 98 -1.22 8.62 -16.52
CA THR A 98 -1.76 9.91 -16.04
C THR A 98 -0.93 11.13 -16.42
N MET A 99 0.39 10.98 -16.62
CA MET A 99 1.30 12.11 -16.83
C MET A 99 1.80 12.24 -18.27
N ALA A 100 1.69 11.16 -19.05
CA ALA A 100 2.11 11.16 -20.44
C ALA A 100 1.10 11.89 -21.34
N LYS A 101 1.59 12.60 -22.38
CA LYS A 101 0.73 13.24 -23.39
C LYS A 101 -0.14 12.24 -24.15
N THR A 102 0.33 10.99 -24.24
CA THR A 102 -0.33 9.84 -24.84
C THR A 102 -0.06 8.64 -23.94
N ILE A 103 -1.04 7.75 -23.79
CA ILE A 103 -0.87 6.54 -22.97
C ILE A 103 0.19 5.63 -23.60
N ASP A 104 1.23 5.30 -22.84
CA ASP A 104 2.27 4.36 -23.26
C ASP A 104 1.92 2.93 -22.84
N TYR A 105 1.18 2.23 -23.71
CA TYR A 105 0.76 0.85 -23.44
C TYR A 105 1.92 -0.13 -23.33
N LYS A 106 3.05 0.12 -24.02
CA LYS A 106 4.22 -0.77 -23.93
C LYS A 106 4.87 -0.66 -22.57
N LEU A 107 5.01 0.56 -22.04
CA LEU A 107 5.52 0.78 -20.70
C LEU A 107 4.59 0.18 -19.64
N ILE A 108 3.27 0.36 -19.77
CA ILE A 108 2.29 -0.24 -18.84
C ILE A 108 2.40 -1.76 -18.86
N ALA A 109 2.43 -2.40 -20.03
CA ALA A 109 2.56 -3.85 -20.13
C ALA A 109 3.89 -4.34 -19.55
N SER A 110 4.99 -3.64 -19.80
CA SER A 110 6.31 -3.99 -19.23
C SER A 110 6.29 -3.94 -17.70
N ALA A 111 5.78 -2.84 -17.12
CA ALA A 111 5.69 -2.68 -15.68
C ALA A 111 4.74 -3.71 -15.04
N ALA A 112 3.61 -4.03 -15.69
CA ALA A 112 2.70 -5.06 -15.22
C ALA A 112 3.33 -6.47 -15.23
N ARG A 113 4.19 -6.78 -16.21
CA ARG A 113 4.94 -8.05 -16.21
C ARG A 113 5.95 -8.14 -15.07
N GLU A 114 6.65 -7.05 -14.76
CA GLU A 114 7.56 -7.03 -13.60
C GLU A 114 6.78 -7.20 -12.29
N ILE A 115 5.64 -6.52 -12.10
CA ILE A 115 4.75 -6.75 -10.94
C ILE A 115 4.35 -8.22 -10.81
N ASN A 116 3.97 -8.87 -11.93
CA ASN A 116 3.56 -10.26 -11.92
C ASN A 116 4.72 -11.20 -11.51
N LYS A 117 5.92 -10.94 -12.05
CA LYS A 117 7.13 -11.70 -11.76
C LYS A 117 7.56 -11.56 -10.30
N ASP A 118 7.67 -10.33 -9.82
CA ASP A 118 8.04 -10.01 -8.44
C ASP A 118 6.99 -10.56 -7.47
N GLY A 119 5.70 -10.41 -7.79
CA GLY A 119 4.60 -10.96 -6.98
C GLY A 119 4.67 -12.48 -6.83
N LYS A 120 4.91 -13.22 -7.93
CA LYS A 120 5.05 -14.69 -7.89
C LYS A 120 6.27 -15.13 -7.08
N ARG A 121 7.41 -14.46 -7.26
CA ARG A 121 8.63 -14.75 -6.49
C ARG A 121 8.43 -14.44 -5.00
N LEU A 122 7.81 -13.30 -4.70
CA LEU A 122 7.47 -12.88 -3.34
C LEU A 122 6.53 -13.88 -2.66
N ASP A 123 5.50 -14.37 -3.33
CA ASP A 123 4.60 -15.39 -2.77
C ASP A 123 5.37 -16.64 -2.33
N SER A 124 6.21 -17.16 -3.22
CA SER A 124 7.01 -18.36 -2.97
C SER A 124 8.05 -18.20 -1.86
N ASN A 125 8.60 -16.99 -1.71
CA ASN A 125 9.63 -16.69 -0.73
C ASN A 125 9.06 -16.33 0.64
N LEU A 126 7.90 -15.67 0.67
CA LEU A 126 7.30 -15.14 1.89
C LEU A 126 6.37 -16.15 2.56
N PHE A 127 5.56 -16.89 1.80
CA PHE A 127 4.55 -17.79 2.34
C PHE A 127 4.99 -19.27 2.28
N SER A 128 4.51 -20.06 3.24
CA SER A 128 4.76 -21.50 3.28
C SER A 128 3.86 -22.24 2.29
N THR A 129 4.38 -23.27 1.60
CA THR A 129 3.58 -24.10 0.68
C THR A 129 2.48 -24.90 1.38
N ARG A 130 2.56 -25.08 2.71
CA ARG A 130 1.52 -25.73 3.53
C ARG A 130 0.33 -24.82 3.83
N PHE A 131 0.43 -23.56 3.45
CA PHE A 131 -0.57 -22.55 3.72
C PHE A 131 -1.54 -22.47 2.55
N GLU A 132 -2.40 -23.46 2.39
CA GLU A 132 -3.40 -23.44 1.32
C GLU A 132 -4.40 -22.31 1.56
N VAL A 133 -4.48 -21.41 0.60
CA VAL A 133 -5.55 -20.44 0.52
C VAL A 133 -6.47 -20.98 -0.54
N GLU A 134 -7.71 -21.31 -0.18
CA GLU A 134 -8.75 -21.45 -1.17
C GLU A 134 -8.84 -20.10 -1.89
N GLU A 135 -8.31 -20.05 -3.11
CA GLU A 135 -8.65 -18.96 -4.01
C GLU A 135 -10.15 -19.02 -4.18
N ASP A 136 -10.85 -18.11 -3.52
CA ASP A 136 -12.22 -17.83 -3.87
C ASP A 136 -12.19 -17.54 -5.37
N LYS A 137 -12.69 -18.50 -6.15
CA LYS A 137 -13.05 -18.34 -7.55
C LYS A 137 -14.25 -17.38 -7.60
N ALA A 138 -14.07 -16.18 -7.06
CA ALA A 138 -15.07 -15.15 -6.96
C ALA A 138 -15.22 -14.55 -8.36
N SER A 139 -16.10 -15.18 -9.12
CA SER A 139 -16.80 -14.66 -10.28
C SER A 139 -16.03 -14.50 -11.59
N GLU A 140 -15.86 -15.61 -12.30
CA GLU A 140 -16.35 -15.65 -13.68
C GLU A 140 -17.87 -15.41 -13.64
N LYS A 141 -18.29 -14.15 -13.47
CA LYS A 141 -19.66 -13.76 -13.78
C LYS A 141 -19.74 -13.69 -15.30
N GLU A 142 -20.10 -14.82 -15.92
CA GLU A 142 -20.60 -14.85 -17.29
C GLU A 142 -21.64 -13.73 -17.44
N GLY A 143 -21.32 -12.72 -18.25
CA GLY A 143 -22.17 -11.56 -18.50
C GLY A 143 -21.67 -10.20 -18.00
N ARG A 144 -20.53 -10.10 -17.29
CA ARG A 144 -19.87 -8.79 -17.10
C ARG A 144 -19.20 -8.36 -18.41
N LYS A 145 -19.48 -7.13 -18.84
CA LYS A 145 -18.74 -6.46 -19.92
C LYS A 145 -17.25 -6.55 -19.59
N LYS A 146 -16.43 -6.97 -20.56
CA LYS A 146 -14.97 -7.03 -20.43
C LYS A 146 -14.49 -5.70 -19.82
N PRO A 147 -13.78 -5.71 -18.67
CA PRO A 147 -13.34 -4.48 -18.04
C PRO A 147 -12.48 -3.71 -19.04
N ASP A 148 -12.69 -2.39 -19.13
CA ASP A 148 -11.82 -1.57 -19.95
C ASP A 148 -10.43 -1.44 -19.29
N LEU A 149 -9.44 -1.01 -20.08
CA LEU A 149 -8.06 -0.92 -19.61
C LEU A 149 -7.92 -0.01 -18.38
N LYS A 150 -8.69 1.09 -18.31
CA LYS A 150 -8.64 2.03 -17.19
C LYS A 150 -9.09 1.33 -15.91
N GLN A 151 -10.16 0.54 -16.00
CA GLN A 151 -10.66 -0.25 -14.89
C GLN A 151 -9.60 -1.24 -14.41
N LEU A 152 -8.92 -1.95 -15.32
CA LEU A 152 -7.84 -2.88 -14.95
C LEU A 152 -6.65 -2.19 -14.26
N ILE A 153 -6.28 -0.98 -14.70
CA ILE A 153 -5.23 -0.18 -14.04
C ILE A 153 -5.64 0.20 -12.62
N VAL A 154 -6.89 0.64 -12.43
CA VAL A 154 -7.43 0.99 -11.10
C VAL A 154 -7.54 -0.25 -10.20
N GLU A 155 -7.96 -1.39 -10.75
CA GLU A 155 -8.01 -2.66 -10.02
C GLU A 155 -6.62 -3.09 -9.54
N LEU A 156 -5.59 -2.98 -10.39
CA LEU A 156 -4.21 -3.27 -10.01
C LEU A 156 -3.70 -2.28 -8.94
N ASP A 157 -3.94 -0.98 -9.09
CA ASP A 157 -3.52 0.05 -8.12
C ASP A 157 -4.13 -0.20 -6.73
N ASN A 158 -5.42 -0.53 -6.69
CA ASN A 158 -6.13 -0.89 -5.46
C ASN A 158 -5.60 -2.19 -4.84
N ALA A 159 -5.38 -3.22 -5.66
CA ALA A 159 -4.84 -4.50 -5.19
C ALA A 159 -3.46 -4.31 -4.53
N ILE A 160 -2.58 -3.54 -5.19
CA ILE A 160 -1.26 -3.22 -4.63
C ILE A 160 -1.41 -2.39 -3.36
N GLY A 161 -2.25 -1.36 -3.36
CA GLY A 161 -2.53 -0.54 -2.18
C GLY A 161 -2.97 -1.35 -0.95
N ASN A 162 -3.85 -2.33 -1.14
CA ASN A 162 -4.30 -3.23 -0.08
C ASN A 162 -3.17 -4.14 0.41
N PHE A 163 -2.39 -4.73 -0.51
CA PHE A 163 -1.28 -5.61 -0.19
C PHE A 163 -0.19 -4.89 0.62
N VAL A 164 0.27 -3.73 0.15
CA VAL A 164 1.35 -2.96 0.81
C VAL A 164 0.93 -2.39 2.17
N ALA A 165 -0.38 -2.17 2.37
CA ALA A 165 -0.94 -1.71 3.64
C ALA A 165 -1.12 -2.84 4.67
N SER A 166 -0.77 -4.09 4.34
CA SER A 166 -0.89 -5.20 5.27
C SER A 166 -0.10 -4.97 6.55
N LYS A 167 -0.71 -5.36 7.69
CA LYS A 167 -0.06 -5.38 9.00
C LYS A 167 1.13 -6.34 9.06
N LEU A 168 1.18 -7.32 8.16
CA LEU A 168 2.33 -8.22 8.02
C LEU A 168 3.63 -7.44 7.75
N PHE A 169 3.53 -6.36 6.97
CA PHE A 169 4.64 -5.46 6.66
C PHE A 169 4.82 -4.31 7.67
N GLN A 170 4.13 -4.37 8.82
CA GLN A 170 4.18 -3.33 9.85
C GLN A 170 4.56 -3.87 11.23
N ASN A 171 4.23 -5.12 11.56
CA ASN A 171 4.63 -5.72 12.83
C ASN A 171 4.53 -7.25 12.86
N LEU A 172 5.67 -7.95 12.76
CA LEU A 172 5.71 -9.42 12.84
C LEU A 172 5.24 -9.99 14.17
N LYS A 173 5.33 -9.24 15.28
CA LYS A 173 4.87 -9.71 16.59
C LYS A 173 3.34 -9.83 16.68
N VAL A 174 2.62 -9.24 15.72
CA VAL A 174 1.15 -9.19 15.65
C VAL A 174 0.64 -10.01 14.46
N VAL A 175 1.52 -10.77 13.77
CA VAL A 175 1.09 -11.62 12.65
C VAL A 175 0.42 -12.87 13.18
N ASP A 176 -0.90 -12.84 13.17
CA ASP A 176 -1.73 -14.04 13.31
C ASP A 176 -1.94 -14.72 11.94
N ALA A 177 -2.52 -15.93 12.00
CA ALA A 177 -2.83 -16.73 10.82
C ALA A 177 -3.73 -16.00 9.82
N GLU A 178 -4.66 -15.18 10.33
CA GLU A 178 -5.63 -14.45 9.51
C GLU A 178 -4.96 -13.31 8.73
N THR A 179 -4.05 -12.58 9.38
CA THR A 179 -3.25 -11.53 8.75
C THR A 179 -2.37 -12.10 7.64
N ALA A 180 -1.68 -13.22 7.90
CA ALA A 180 -0.91 -13.92 6.87
C ALA A 180 -1.82 -14.36 5.70
N LYS A 181 -3.03 -14.88 6.00
CA LYS A 181 -4.00 -15.33 4.99
C LYS A 181 -4.45 -14.20 4.10
N LYS A 182 -4.90 -13.12 4.72
CA LYS A 182 -5.35 -11.94 4.00
C LYS A 182 -4.23 -11.35 3.16
N THR A 183 -3.02 -11.23 3.70
CA THR A 183 -1.87 -10.69 2.94
C THR A 183 -1.57 -11.52 1.70
N ARG A 184 -1.63 -12.85 1.83
CA ARG A 184 -1.43 -13.75 0.69
C ARG A 184 -2.55 -13.59 -0.35
N ILE A 185 -3.81 -13.52 0.07
CA ILE A 185 -4.95 -13.24 -0.82
C ILE A 185 -4.75 -11.91 -1.56
N ASP A 186 -4.37 -10.86 -0.83
CA ASP A 186 -4.12 -9.54 -1.43
C ASP A 186 -2.98 -9.61 -2.46
N LEU A 187 -1.91 -10.39 -2.20
CA LEU A 187 -0.82 -10.62 -3.15
C LEU A 187 -1.27 -11.39 -4.40
N LEU A 188 -2.08 -12.44 -4.23
CA LEU A 188 -2.64 -13.19 -5.36
C LEU A 188 -3.53 -12.31 -6.23
N HIS A 189 -4.31 -11.39 -5.63
CA HIS A 189 -5.05 -10.38 -6.40
C HIS A 189 -4.14 -9.46 -7.21
N VAL A 190 -2.98 -9.04 -6.67
CA VAL A 190 -1.97 -8.27 -7.43
C VAL A 190 -1.46 -9.07 -8.64
N ILE A 191 -1.15 -10.36 -8.44
CA ILE A 191 -0.68 -11.25 -9.50
C ILE A 191 -1.75 -11.40 -10.60
N HIS A 192 -3.01 -11.64 -10.22
CA HIS A 192 -4.10 -11.81 -11.18
C HIS A 192 -4.45 -10.51 -11.92
N ALA A 193 -4.50 -9.37 -11.22
CA ALA A 193 -4.79 -8.08 -11.84
C ALA A 193 -3.68 -7.66 -12.82
N SER A 194 -2.41 -7.89 -12.47
CA SER A 194 -1.28 -7.62 -13.38
C SER A 194 -1.31 -8.51 -14.62
N GLU A 195 -1.63 -9.79 -14.47
CA GLU A 195 -1.78 -10.71 -15.60
C GLU A 195 -2.95 -10.32 -16.53
N ALA A 196 -4.09 -9.95 -15.96
CA ALA A 196 -5.24 -9.48 -16.73
C ALA A 196 -4.92 -8.20 -17.51
N LEU A 197 -4.20 -7.25 -16.90
CA LEU A 197 -3.78 -6.01 -17.54
C LEU A 197 -2.84 -6.27 -18.74
N VAL A 198 -1.85 -7.16 -18.58
CA VAL A 198 -0.96 -7.55 -19.69
C VAL A 198 -1.76 -8.17 -20.84
N LYS A 199 -2.65 -9.11 -20.54
CA LYS A 199 -3.50 -9.76 -21.54
C LYS A 199 -4.39 -8.76 -22.27
N GLU A 200 -4.95 -7.77 -21.58
CA GLU A 200 -5.79 -6.76 -22.24
C GLU A 200 -4.98 -5.93 -23.24
N ILE A 201 -3.80 -5.46 -22.85
CA ILE A 201 -2.93 -4.65 -23.70
C ILE A 201 -2.46 -5.44 -24.93
N GLU A 202 -2.07 -6.70 -24.75
CA GLU A 202 -1.58 -7.55 -25.84
C GLU A 202 -2.68 -7.91 -26.86
N ASN A 203 -3.95 -7.83 -26.46
CA ASN A 203 -5.09 -8.06 -27.33
C ASN A 203 -5.61 -6.78 -28.01
N MET A 204 -4.97 -5.63 -27.80
CA MET A 204 -5.32 -4.39 -28.50
C MET A 204 -4.84 -4.45 -29.96
N PRO A 205 -5.65 -3.97 -30.92
CA PRO A 205 -5.32 -3.95 -32.34
C PRO A 205 -4.23 -2.93 -32.71
#